data_AF-A0A7H2BEL9-F1
#
_entry.id   AF-A0A7H2BEL9-F1
#
_cell.length_a   1.000
_cell.length_b   1.000
_cell.length_c   1.000
_cell.angle_alpha   90.00
_cell.angle_beta   90.00
_cell.angle_gamma   90.00
#
_symmetry.space_group_name_H-M   'P 1'
#
loop_
_entity.id
_entity.type
_entity.pdbx_description
1 polymer ?
#
loop_
_entity_poly.entity_id
_entity_poly.type
_entity_poly.pdbx_seq_one_letter_code
_entity_poly.pdbx_strand_id
1 'polypeptide(L)' 'MPTQFESPTSSSDEEFKYMAIGMIAGAIPGIIIGLLVAIPLGHAAMWVSIVGGLGVVIGLIASRIAFKKKTKNHRSQV' A
#
# COMPACT_ATOMS: atom_id res chain seq x y z
N MET A 1 -14.99 -4.98 38.51
CA MET A 1 -15.15 -5.36 37.10
C MET A 1 -14.22 -4.45 36.31
N PRO A 2 -13.07 -4.94 35.78
CA PRO A 2 -12.26 -4.11 34.92
C PRO A 2 -13.06 -3.91 33.63
N THR A 3 -13.38 -2.66 33.30
CA THR A 3 -13.96 -2.30 32.01
C THR A 3 -12.88 -2.52 30.96
N GLN A 4 -12.78 -3.76 30.47
CA GLN A 4 -12.02 -4.08 29.28
C GLN A 4 -12.77 -3.45 28.10
N PHE A 5 -12.53 -2.15 27.90
CA PHE A 5 -12.84 -1.44 26.67
C PHE A 5 -11.94 -2.05 25.59
N GLU A 6 -12.37 -3.20 25.08
CA GLU A 6 -11.88 -3.71 23.81
C GLU A 6 -12.26 -2.65 22.78
N SER A 7 -11.27 -1.91 22.29
CA SER A 7 -11.51 -0.96 21.20
C SER A 7 -12.03 -1.78 20.03
N PRO A 8 -13.22 -1.49 19.46
CA PRO A 8 -13.77 -2.29 18.38
C PRO A 8 -13.04 -1.88 17.10
N THR A 9 -11.76 -2.24 16.97
CA THR A 9 -11.09 -2.21 15.68
C THR A 9 -11.77 -3.30 14.85
N SER A 10 -12.70 -2.87 14.00
CA SER A 10 -13.43 -3.76 13.12
C SER A 10 -12.43 -4.46 12.20
N SER A 11 -12.68 -5.72 11.82
CA SER A 11 -11.90 -6.42 10.80
C SER A 11 -11.85 -5.63 9.48
N SER A 12 -12.85 -4.80 9.22
CA SER A 12 -12.86 -3.84 8.13
C SER A 12 -11.78 -2.77 8.27
N ASP A 13 -11.54 -2.23 9.47
CA ASP A 13 -10.52 -1.20 9.72
C ASP A 13 -9.12 -1.74 9.44
N GLU A 14 -8.87 -3.02 9.74
CA GLU A 14 -7.63 -3.68 9.38
C GLU A 14 -7.46 -3.82 7.87
N GLU A 15 -8.51 -4.23 7.14
CA GLU A 15 -8.46 -4.33 5.67
C GLU A 15 -8.20 -2.96 5.02
N PHE A 16 -8.86 -1.90 5.49
CA PHE A 16 -8.60 -0.53 5.05
C PHE A 16 -7.17 -0.08 5.37
N LYS A 17 -6.63 -0.43 6.54
CA LYS A 17 -5.24 -0.15 6.91
C LYS A 17 -4.27 -0.82 5.95
N TYR A 18 -4.45 -2.11 5.65
CA TYR A 18 -3.57 -2.84 4.73
C TYR A 18 -3.65 -2.27 3.30
N MET A 19 -4.82 -1.84 2.85
CA MET A 19 -4.98 -1.17 1.56
C MET A 19 -4.31 0.20 1.54
N ALA A 20 -4.47 1.01 2.59
CA ALA A 20 -3.82 2.31 2.72
C ALA A 20 -2.29 2.19 2.75
N ILE A 21 -1.77 1.20 3.50
CA ILE A 21 -0.34 0.89 3.53
C ILE A 21 0.15 0.46 2.14
N GLY A 22 -0.64 -0.34 1.42
CA GLY A 22 -0.35 -0.73 0.04
C GLY A 22 -0.28 0.45 -0.93
N MET A 23 -1.19 1.40 -0.78
CA MET A 23 -1.21 2.63 -1.57
C MET A 23 0.04 3.47 -1.30
N ILE A 24 0.39 3.69 -0.02
CA ILE A 24 1.56 4.47 0.39
C ILE A 24 2.86 3.77 -0.07
N ALA A 25 2.94 2.45 0.09
CA ALA A 25 4.08 1.63 -0.31
C ALA A 25 4.32 1.63 -1.83
N GLY A 26 3.29 1.88 -2.64
CA GLY A 26 3.42 2.04 -4.09
C GLY A 26 3.68 3.49 -4.51
N ALA A 27 2.95 4.44 -3.93
CA ALA A 27 2.98 5.85 -4.28
C ALA A 27 4.36 6.47 -4.01
N ILE A 28 4.89 6.29 -2.80
CA ILE A 28 6.16 6.91 -2.39
C ILE A 28 7.32 6.51 -3.32
N PRO A 29 7.61 5.20 -3.53
CA PRO A 29 8.69 4.83 -4.45
C PRO A 29 8.38 5.19 -5.91
N GLY A 30 7.12 5.13 -6.35
CA GLY A 30 6.73 5.55 -7.70
C GLY A 30 7.02 7.05 -7.95
N ILE A 31 6.74 7.90 -6.97
CA ILE A 31 7.05 9.34 -7.05
C ILE A 31 8.56 9.57 -7.04
N ILE A 32 9.32 8.89 -6.17
CA ILE A 32 10.79 9.00 -6.12
C ILE A 32 11.40 8.62 -7.47
N ILE A 33 10.99 7.50 -8.05
CA ILE A 33 11.48 7.05 -9.37
C ILE A 33 11.05 8.04 -10.45
N GLY A 34 9.80 8.52 -10.44
CA GLY A 34 9.32 9.52 -11.40
C GLY A 34 10.12 10.83 -11.36
N LEU A 35 10.52 11.28 -10.16
CA LEU A 35 11.40 12.44 -9.99
C LEU A 35 12.81 12.16 -10.48
N LEU A 36 13.37 10.97 -10.22
CA LEU A 36 14.69 10.58 -10.71
C LEU A 36 14.74 10.53 -12.25
N VAL A 37 13.68 10.01 -12.89
CA VAL A 37 13.55 9.97 -14.35
C VAL A 37 13.39 11.37 -14.93
N ALA A 38 12.73 12.27 -14.22
CA ALA A 38 12.54 13.65 -14.66
C ALA A 38 13.84 14.47 -14.70
N ILE A 39 14.89 14.09 -13.95
CA ILE A 39 16.17 14.80 -13.93
C ILE A 39 16.80 14.84 -15.33
N PRO A 40 17.00 13.70 -16.03
CA PRO A 40 17.54 13.70 -17.38
C PRO A 40 16.53 14.01 -18.49
N LEU A 41 15.23 13.69 -18.34
CA LEU A 41 14.23 13.83 -19.42
C LEU A 41 13.40 15.13 -19.38
N GLY A 42 13.50 15.91 -18.30
CA GLY A 42 12.64 17.08 -18.07
C GLY A 42 11.20 16.68 -17.72
N HIS A 43 10.26 17.64 -17.77
CA HIS A 43 8.81 17.42 -17.56
C HIS A 43 8.45 16.64 -16.28
N ALA A 44 8.93 17.12 -15.13
CA ALA A 44 8.74 16.45 -13.83
C ALA A 44 7.28 16.08 -13.53
N ALA A 45 6.33 16.99 -13.78
CA ALA A 45 4.91 16.72 -13.53
C ALA A 45 4.38 15.51 -14.32
N MET A 46 4.83 15.32 -15.56
CA MET A 46 4.39 14.21 -16.41
C MET A 46 4.94 12.88 -15.90
N TRP A 47 6.26 12.80 -15.65
CA TRP A 47 6.89 11.55 -15.20
C TRP A 47 6.48 11.14 -13.80
N VAL A 48 6.30 12.11 -12.89
CA VAL A 48 5.76 11.84 -11.55
C VAL A 48 4.32 11.32 -11.63
N SER A 49 3.50 11.87 -12.53
CA SER A 49 2.12 11.37 -12.71
C SER A 49 2.10 9.95 -13.27
N ILE A 50 2.89 9.66 -14.31
CA ILE A 50 2.91 8.35 -14.96
C ILE A 50 3.50 7.30 -14.02
N VAL A 51 4.71 7.54 -13.51
CA VAL A 51 5.42 6.56 -12.66
C VAL A 51 4.80 6.48 -11.28
N GLY A 52 4.33 7.59 -10.71
CA GLY A 52 3.58 7.61 -9.46
C GLY A 52 2.26 6.86 -9.57
N GLY A 53 1.48 7.10 -10.64
CA GLY A 53 0.25 6.35 -10.91
C GLY A 53 0.49 4.85 -11.09
N LEU A 54 1.52 4.47 -11.86
CA LEU A 54 1.91 3.08 -12.03
C LEU A 54 2.36 2.44 -10.71
N GLY A 55 3.13 3.18 -9.91
CA GLY A 55 3.58 2.76 -8.58
C GLY A 55 2.43 2.48 -7.63
N VAL A 56 1.39 3.32 -7.62
CA VAL A 56 0.17 3.09 -6.84
C VAL A 56 -0.53 1.80 -7.28
N VAL A 57 -0.75 1.61 -8.58
CA VAL A 57 -1.41 0.40 -9.12
C VAL A 57 -0.64 -0.86 -8.73
N ILE A 58 0.68 -0.86 -8.90
CA ILE A 58 1.54 -1.99 -8.54
C ILE A 58 1.54 -2.21 -7.02
N GLY A 59 1.63 -1.14 -6.22
CA GLY A 59 1.59 -1.21 -4.76
C GLY A 59 0.27 -1.78 -4.22
N LEU A 60 -0.86 -1.41 -4.83
CA LEU A 60 -2.17 -1.97 -4.51
C LEU A 60 -2.28 -3.46 -4.88
N ILE A 61 -1.77 -3.85 -6.04
CA ILE A 61 -1.73 -5.26 -6.46
C ILE A 61 -0.84 -6.07 -5.51
N ALA A 62 0.37 -5.57 -5.21
CA ALA A 62 1.33 -6.22 -4.32
C ALA A 62 0.78 -6.39 -2.90
N SER A 63 0.12 -5.37 -2.37
CA SER A 63 -0.51 -5.42 -1.05
C SER A 63 -1.72 -6.35 -1.01
N ARG A 64 -2.55 -6.40 -2.07
CA ARG A 64 -3.64 -7.39 -2.18
C ARG A 64 -3.09 -8.82 -2.21
N ILE A 65 -1.99 -9.06 -2.92
CA ILE A 65 -1.31 -10.37 -2.98
C ILE A 65 -0.70 -10.70 -1.61
N ALA A 66 -0.01 -9.76 -0.98
CA ALA A 66 0.59 -9.93 0.35
C ALA A 66 -0.46 -10.25 1.41
N PHE A 67 -1.61 -9.58 1.37
CA PHE A 67 -2.75 -9.86 2.25
C PHE A 67 -3.32 -11.26 2.02
N LYS A 68 -3.52 -11.66 0.76
CA LYS A 68 -3.92 -13.03 0.38
C LYS A 68 -2.93 -14.09 0.89
N LYS A 69 -1.63 -13.81 0.81
CA LYS A 69 -0.56 -14.72 1.24
C LYS A 69 -0.48 -14.81 2.77
N LYS A 70 -0.66 -13.70 3.49
CA LYS A 70 -0.77 -13.67 4.97
C LYS A 70 -1.96 -14.49 5.47
N THR A 71 -3.13 -14.35 4.83
CA THR A 71 -4.34 -15.14 5.17
C THR A 71 -4.14 -16.63 4.96
N LYS A 72 -3.42 -17.05 3.91
CA LYS A 72 -3.08 -18.48 3.70
C LYS A 72 -2.14 -19.03 4.78
N ASN A 73 -1.17 -18.24 5.26
CA ASN A 73 -0.26 -18.66 6.32
C ASN A 73 -0.91 -18.67 7.72
N HIS A 74 -1.88 -17.80 8.00
CA HIS A 74 -2.60 -17.80 9.29
C HIS A 74 -3.58 -18.99 9.43
N ARG A 75 -4.08 -19.56 8.32
CA ARG A 75 -4.94 -20.76 8.35
C ARG A 75 -4.18 -22.09 8.47
N SER A 76 -2.85 -22.06 8.46
CA SER A 76 -2.01 -23.25 8.63
C SER A 76 -1.41 -23.36 10.03
N GLN A 77 -1.76 -22.44 10.93
CA GLN A 77 -1.31 -22.37 12.32
C GLN A 77 -2.49 -22.47 13.33
N VAL A 78 -3.68 -22.82 12.85
CA VAL A 78 -4.84 -23.24 13.65
C VAL A 78 -5.28 -24.64 13.25
#